data_AF-L0MYI0-F1
#
_entry.id   AF-L0MYI0-F1
#
_cell.length_a   1.000
_cell.length_b   1.000
_cell.length_c   1.000
_cell.angle_alpha   90.00
_cell.angle_beta   90.00
_cell.angle_gamma   90.00
#
_symmetry.space_group_name_H-M   'P 1'
#
loop_
_entity.id
_entity.type
_entity.pdbx_description
1 polymer ?
#
loop_
_entity_poly.entity_id
_entity_poly.type
_entity_poly.pdbx_seq_one_letter_code
_entity_poly.pdbx_strand_id
1 'polypeptide(L)'
;VTLEAFEIPTIRTIIITAEGIPERYARDMRIKAKELGKWIIGPATVGGIAPGSFRIANTGGTIENIIASKLHRPGSVGLVTRSGGLFNELSNIISRNADGVAEGIAIGGDRFPGSDFLDHMLRFEKNPQVKFMILLGEVGGEAEYKVIEAVKNGLITKPVIGWCIGTISKFFGGEVQFGHAGAKAGADRETADAKNRAMKEAGIHVPNNFNELPHVIKGIYEMLRGEGKIKPVVEPEVPPIPEDLSKAIREGKVRKPTNFICTISDDRGEEATYCGVPISEVIEKGLTIADVIGLLWFKRKFPTWASGFVDMVIKVVADHGPAVAGAHNTKVTARAGKDLMSSLATGILTIGPRFGGAIDGAAKYFKMAYEKNMSPNEFVEYMKNVEKIPIPGIGHRVKSTKNPDKRVELLKDYARRNFPKIELLDYALEVEKVTTSKKENLILNVDGTIGVLLVDLFKAIGYSNEEVDKMIEAGAFNAFFVLGRSIGFIGHYLDEKRLDMPLYRHPTDDILYDVKRPEGL
;
A
#
# COMPACT_ATOMS: atom_id res chain seq x y z
N VAL A 1 -16.69 22.22 -1.32
CA VAL A 1 -17.55 21.02 -1.47
C VAL A 1 -19.04 21.28 -1.20
N THR A 2 -19.56 21.37 0.04
CA THR A 2 -21.02 21.53 0.23
C THR A 2 -21.59 22.78 -0.45
N LEU A 3 -20.88 23.90 -0.36
CA LEU A 3 -21.28 25.15 -1.02
C LEU A 3 -21.24 25.05 -2.55
N GLU A 4 -20.28 24.33 -3.13
CA GLU A 4 -20.20 24.07 -4.57
C GLU A 4 -21.34 23.14 -5.03
N ALA A 5 -21.69 22.14 -4.22
CA ALA A 5 -22.84 21.25 -4.51
C ALA A 5 -24.18 22.01 -4.52
N PHE A 6 -24.27 23.14 -3.81
CA PHE A 6 -25.44 24.02 -3.91
C PHE A 6 -25.53 24.72 -5.28
N GLU A 7 -24.44 24.93 -5.98
CA GLU A 7 -24.42 25.59 -7.29
C GLU A 7 -24.86 24.65 -8.42
N ILE A 8 -24.86 23.34 -8.19
CA ILE A 8 -25.29 22.33 -9.17
C ILE A 8 -26.84 22.19 -9.13
N PRO A 9 -27.59 22.59 -10.17
CA PRO A 9 -29.06 22.65 -10.10
C PRO A 9 -29.75 21.28 -9.93
N THR A 10 -29.10 20.20 -10.36
CA THR A 10 -29.65 18.83 -10.30
C THR A 10 -29.55 18.17 -8.92
N ILE A 11 -28.72 18.72 -8.01
CA ILE A 11 -28.59 18.20 -6.64
C ILE A 11 -29.69 18.79 -5.76
N ARG A 12 -30.56 17.93 -5.22
CA ARG A 12 -31.64 18.33 -4.30
C ARG A 12 -31.37 18.04 -2.83
N THR A 13 -30.57 17.02 -2.53
CA THR A 13 -30.28 16.58 -1.18
C THR A 13 -28.79 16.37 -1.03
N ILE A 14 -28.20 16.96 0.00
CA ILE A 14 -26.78 16.81 0.35
C ILE A 14 -26.70 16.13 1.71
N ILE A 15 -25.77 15.19 1.84
CA ILE A 15 -25.52 14.50 3.10
C ILE A 15 -24.14 14.93 3.58
N ILE A 16 -24.07 15.37 4.83
CA ILE A 16 -22.82 15.80 5.44
C ILE A 16 -22.47 14.81 6.56
N THR A 17 -21.61 13.84 6.25
CA THR A 17 -21.21 12.80 7.22
C THR A 17 -20.15 13.28 8.20
N ALA A 18 -19.39 14.32 7.84
CA ALA A 18 -18.32 14.86 8.67
C ALA A 18 -18.85 15.37 10.01
N GLU A 19 -18.18 14.98 11.08
CA GLU A 19 -18.39 15.46 12.45
C GLU A 19 -17.40 16.60 12.75
N GLY A 20 -17.80 17.53 13.63
CA GLY A 20 -16.93 18.64 14.04
C GLY A 20 -16.93 19.84 13.10
N ILE A 21 -17.99 20.02 12.30
CA ILE A 21 -18.15 21.25 11.51
C ILE A 21 -18.46 22.42 12.45
N PRO A 22 -17.74 23.56 12.35
CA PRO A 22 -18.06 24.74 13.16
C PRO A 22 -19.53 25.15 13.05
N GLU A 23 -20.17 25.40 14.20
CA GLU A 23 -21.60 25.72 14.28
C GLU A 23 -22.05 26.85 13.35
N ARG A 24 -21.19 27.87 13.17
CA ARG A 24 -21.44 28.97 12.23
C ARG A 24 -21.62 28.45 10.80
N TYR A 25 -20.72 27.60 10.32
CA TYR A 25 -20.81 27.06 8.97
C TYR A 25 -22.00 26.12 8.81
N ALA A 26 -22.34 25.32 9.82
CA ALA A 26 -23.54 24.49 9.80
C ALA A 26 -24.82 25.35 9.65
N ARG A 27 -24.89 26.48 10.36
CA ARG A 27 -25.99 27.46 10.23
C ARG A 27 -26.02 28.13 8.86
N ASP A 28 -24.87 28.60 8.36
CA ASP A 28 -24.78 29.27 7.05
C ASP A 28 -25.21 28.32 5.93
N MET A 29 -24.76 27.06 5.98
CA MET A 29 -25.18 26.02 5.03
C MET A 29 -26.68 25.74 5.13
N ARG A 30 -27.24 25.64 6.34
CA ARG A 30 -28.68 25.43 6.55
C ARG A 30 -29.52 26.55 5.94
N ILE A 31 -29.13 27.80 6.15
CA ILE A 31 -29.85 28.97 5.60
C ILE A 31 -29.81 28.92 4.08
N LYS A 32 -28.61 28.76 3.50
CA LYS A 32 -28.44 28.70 2.03
C LYS A 32 -29.20 27.53 1.41
N ALA A 33 -29.25 26.36 2.05
CA ALA A 33 -30.05 25.24 1.57
C ALA A 33 -31.54 25.57 1.53
N LYS A 34 -32.07 26.23 2.55
CA LYS A 34 -33.47 26.67 2.57
C LYS A 34 -33.79 27.68 1.47
N GLU A 35 -32.93 28.68 1.28
CA GLU A 35 -33.07 29.68 0.20
C GLU A 35 -33.11 29.03 -1.19
N LEU A 36 -32.34 27.97 -1.38
CA LEU A 36 -32.24 27.23 -2.64
C LEU A 36 -33.26 26.09 -2.77
N GLY A 37 -34.12 25.87 -1.77
CA GLY A 37 -35.07 24.76 -1.74
C GLY A 37 -34.42 23.37 -1.74
N LYS A 38 -33.19 23.27 -1.20
CA LYS A 38 -32.40 22.03 -1.09
C LYS A 38 -32.44 21.46 0.33
N TRP A 39 -32.17 20.17 0.44
CA TRP A 39 -32.10 19.43 1.70
C TRP A 39 -30.66 19.20 2.12
N ILE A 40 -30.41 19.26 3.43
CA ILE A 40 -29.19 18.78 4.07
C ILE A 40 -29.57 17.78 5.14
N ILE A 41 -29.01 16.57 5.12
CA ILE A 41 -29.06 15.63 6.25
C ILE A 41 -27.65 15.61 6.88
N GLY A 42 -27.57 15.86 8.19
CA GLY A 42 -26.32 16.14 8.91
C GLY A 42 -26.13 17.62 9.22
N PRO A 43 -24.93 18.08 9.64
CA PRO A 43 -23.67 17.32 9.73
C PRO A 43 -23.64 16.24 10.83
N ALA A 44 -22.51 15.54 10.97
CA ALA A 44 -22.31 14.51 11.99
C ALA A 44 -23.37 13.40 11.96
N THR A 45 -23.63 12.85 10.77
CA THR A 45 -24.65 11.81 10.57
C THR A 45 -24.12 10.61 9.79
N VAL A 46 -24.69 9.43 10.05
CA VAL A 46 -24.57 8.25 9.18
C VAL A 46 -25.44 8.38 7.92
N GLY A 47 -26.44 9.28 7.95
CA GLY A 47 -27.38 9.54 6.87
C GLY A 47 -28.80 9.05 7.18
N GLY A 48 -29.29 8.13 6.36
CA GLY A 48 -30.65 7.60 6.42
C GLY A 48 -30.86 6.50 5.40
N ILE A 49 -32.02 5.85 5.48
CA ILE A 49 -32.40 4.76 4.58
C ILE A 49 -33.90 4.82 4.31
N ALA A 50 -34.26 4.65 3.05
CA ALA A 50 -35.59 4.27 2.60
C ALA A 50 -35.50 2.79 2.18
N PRO A 51 -35.91 1.84 3.04
CA PRO A 51 -35.76 0.41 2.78
C PRO A 51 -36.36 -0.03 1.44
N GLY A 52 -35.62 -0.86 0.70
CA GLY A 52 -35.98 -1.27 -0.66
C GLY A 52 -35.84 -0.19 -1.73
N SER A 53 -35.35 1.00 -1.38
CA SER A 53 -35.14 2.11 -2.32
C SER A 53 -33.70 2.63 -2.27
N PHE A 54 -33.35 3.41 -1.26
CA PHE A 54 -32.06 4.11 -1.20
C PHE A 54 -31.46 4.10 0.19
N ARG A 55 -30.16 3.83 0.28
CA ARG A 55 -29.37 3.86 1.51
C ARG A 55 -28.28 4.91 1.38
N ILE A 56 -28.23 5.82 2.35
CA ILE A 56 -27.19 6.85 2.41
C ILE A 56 -25.97 6.29 3.15
N ALA A 57 -24.81 6.34 2.49
CA ALA A 57 -23.51 5.99 3.07
C ALA A 57 -23.52 4.63 3.81
N ASN A 58 -23.17 4.65 5.09
CA ASN A 58 -23.02 3.47 5.95
C ASN A 58 -24.25 3.18 6.82
N THR A 59 -25.36 3.87 6.58
CA THR A 59 -26.62 3.65 7.33
C THR A 59 -27.04 2.19 7.22
N GLY A 60 -27.36 1.53 8.33
CA GLY A 60 -27.71 0.10 8.33
C GLY A 60 -26.50 -0.85 8.33
N GLY A 61 -25.26 -0.38 8.21
CA GLY A 61 -24.05 -1.18 8.37
C GLY A 61 -23.85 -2.25 7.28
N THR A 62 -23.44 -3.45 7.72
CA THR A 62 -23.18 -4.58 6.82
C THR A 62 -24.46 -5.11 6.19
N ILE A 63 -24.34 -5.88 5.11
CA ILE A 63 -25.48 -6.49 4.44
C ILE A 63 -26.22 -7.46 5.38
N GLU A 64 -25.51 -8.17 6.24
CA GLU A 64 -26.12 -9.05 7.24
C GLU A 64 -27.05 -8.27 8.17
N ASN A 65 -26.66 -7.07 8.61
CA ASN A 65 -27.53 -6.23 9.43
C ASN A 65 -28.72 -5.65 8.65
N ILE A 66 -28.53 -5.28 7.37
CA ILE A 66 -29.63 -4.86 6.49
C ILE A 66 -30.69 -5.96 6.37
N ILE A 67 -30.27 -7.21 6.25
CA ILE A 67 -31.17 -8.37 6.17
C ILE A 67 -31.83 -8.63 7.53
N ALA A 68 -31.05 -8.74 8.60
CA ALA A 68 -31.54 -9.03 9.95
C ALA A 68 -32.53 -7.98 10.47
N SER A 69 -32.30 -6.70 10.13
CA SER A 69 -33.18 -5.58 10.48
C SER A 69 -34.28 -5.32 9.46
N LYS A 70 -34.45 -6.21 8.46
CA LYS A 70 -35.47 -6.11 7.39
C LYS A 70 -35.43 -4.79 6.61
N LEU A 71 -34.27 -4.16 6.49
CA LEU A 71 -34.06 -2.89 5.81
C LEU A 71 -33.97 -3.01 4.27
N HIS A 72 -34.14 -4.22 3.74
CA HIS A 72 -34.20 -4.47 2.30
C HIS A 72 -35.61 -4.27 1.71
N ARG A 73 -36.63 -4.04 2.54
CA ARG A 73 -38.01 -3.77 2.11
C ARG A 73 -38.71 -2.79 3.05
N PRO A 74 -39.67 -1.98 2.57
CA PRO A 74 -40.35 -0.98 3.42
C PRO A 74 -41.28 -1.64 4.45
N GLY A 75 -41.36 -1.05 5.64
CA GLY A 75 -42.42 -1.27 6.62
C GLY A 75 -43.34 -0.06 6.74
N SER A 76 -43.88 0.18 7.94
CA SER A 76 -44.84 1.27 8.19
C SER A 76 -44.32 2.37 9.14
N VAL A 77 -43.09 2.25 9.64
CA VAL A 77 -42.56 3.16 10.68
C VAL A 77 -41.69 4.27 10.09
N GLY A 78 -42.04 5.53 10.34
CA GLY A 78 -41.17 6.67 10.07
C GLY A 78 -40.21 6.90 11.24
N LEU A 79 -38.91 6.78 11.04
CA LEU A 79 -37.90 6.88 12.09
C LEU A 79 -37.07 8.16 11.95
N VAL A 80 -36.98 8.97 12.99
CA VAL A 80 -36.02 10.09 13.05
C VAL A 80 -35.27 10.11 14.38
N THR A 81 -33.94 10.27 14.31
CA THR A 81 -33.04 10.26 15.49
C THR A 81 -31.90 11.25 15.30
N ARG A 82 -31.23 11.67 16.38
CA ARG A 82 -29.92 12.33 16.28
C ARG A 82 -28.78 11.37 16.04
N SER A 83 -28.70 10.30 16.85
CA SER A 83 -27.58 9.36 16.84
C SER A 83 -27.64 8.40 15.66
N GLY A 84 -26.57 8.34 14.88
CA GLY A 84 -26.40 7.32 13.84
C GLY A 84 -26.21 5.91 14.38
N GLY A 85 -25.60 5.74 15.56
CA GLY A 85 -25.49 4.44 16.21
C GLY A 85 -26.85 3.91 16.66
N LEU A 86 -27.65 4.76 17.31
CA LEU A 86 -29.01 4.38 17.74
C LEU A 86 -29.97 4.24 16.56
N PHE A 87 -29.67 4.83 15.40
CA PHE A 87 -30.42 4.54 14.17
C PHE A 87 -30.42 3.03 13.87
N ASN A 88 -29.26 2.37 13.92
CA ASN A 88 -29.17 0.93 13.68
C ASN A 88 -29.89 0.13 14.76
N GLU A 89 -29.75 0.52 16.03
CA GLU A 89 -30.42 -0.18 17.13
C GLU A 89 -31.95 -0.05 17.04
N LEU A 90 -32.46 1.15 16.76
CA LEU A 90 -33.89 1.38 16.54
C LEU A 90 -34.41 0.60 15.33
N SER A 91 -33.63 0.50 14.25
CA SER A 91 -34.00 -0.34 13.10
C SER A 91 -34.18 -1.80 13.50
N ASN A 92 -33.29 -2.34 14.33
CA ASN A 92 -33.38 -3.70 14.89
C ASN A 92 -34.55 -3.85 15.87
N ILE A 93 -34.80 -2.88 16.76
CA ILE A 93 -35.94 -2.90 17.68
C ILE A 93 -37.25 -2.88 16.88
N ILE A 94 -37.37 -1.99 15.89
CA ILE A 94 -38.56 -1.86 15.05
C ILE A 94 -38.81 -3.15 14.26
N SER A 95 -37.78 -3.74 13.65
CA SER A 95 -37.94 -4.96 12.83
C SER A 95 -38.45 -6.17 13.63
N ARG A 96 -38.17 -6.20 14.94
CA ARG A 96 -38.61 -7.25 15.88
C ARG A 96 -40.00 -7.01 16.47
N ASN A 97 -40.45 -5.75 16.54
CA ASN A 97 -41.67 -5.37 17.26
C ASN A 97 -42.76 -4.77 16.37
N ALA A 98 -42.47 -4.51 15.10
CA ALA A 98 -43.39 -4.01 14.08
C ALA A 98 -43.03 -4.60 12.70
N ASP A 99 -43.63 -4.07 11.63
CA ASP A 99 -43.36 -4.53 10.26
C ASP A 99 -42.05 -3.97 9.67
N GLY A 100 -41.41 -2.97 10.27
CA GLY A 100 -40.13 -2.42 9.81
C GLY A 100 -40.16 -0.92 9.53
N VAL A 101 -39.01 -0.36 9.16
CA VAL A 101 -38.87 1.06 8.83
C VAL A 101 -39.41 1.31 7.42
N ALA A 102 -40.25 2.33 7.27
CA ALA A 102 -40.70 2.85 5.96
C ALA A 102 -39.68 3.85 5.40
N GLU A 103 -39.23 4.76 6.26
CA GLU A 103 -38.15 5.71 5.98
C GLU A 103 -37.50 6.08 7.31
N GLY A 104 -36.17 6.10 7.36
CA GLY A 104 -35.42 6.39 8.57
C GLY A 104 -34.31 7.40 8.31
N ILE A 105 -34.22 8.44 9.15
CA ILE A 105 -33.21 9.50 9.05
C ILE A 105 -32.50 9.71 10.39
N ALA A 106 -31.17 9.75 10.37
CA ALA A 106 -30.38 10.35 11.44
C ALA A 106 -30.07 11.80 11.07
N ILE A 107 -30.60 12.79 11.81
CA ILE A 107 -30.38 14.21 11.49
C ILE A 107 -28.96 14.69 11.82
N GLY A 108 -28.28 13.96 12.71
CA GLY A 108 -26.93 14.25 13.16
C GLY A 108 -26.87 14.82 14.58
N GLY A 109 -25.69 14.68 15.22
CA GLY A 109 -25.45 15.09 16.60
C GLY A 109 -25.08 16.56 16.79
N ASP A 110 -24.84 17.30 15.71
CA ASP A 110 -24.47 18.71 15.77
C ASP A 110 -25.60 19.59 16.29
N ARG A 111 -25.27 20.70 16.97
CA ARG A 111 -26.24 21.61 17.57
C ARG A 111 -27.22 22.21 16.53
N PHE A 112 -26.73 22.46 15.32
CA PHE A 112 -27.50 23.06 14.23
C PHE A 112 -27.52 22.12 13.01
N PRO A 113 -28.36 21.06 13.03
CA PRO A 113 -28.49 20.18 11.87
C PRO A 113 -29.13 20.95 10.71
N GLY A 114 -28.77 20.55 9.49
CA GLY A 114 -29.27 21.13 8.24
C GLY A 114 -30.78 20.96 8.08
N SER A 115 -31.30 19.79 8.45
CA SER A 115 -32.73 19.51 8.63
C SER A 115 -33.00 19.00 10.03
N ASP A 116 -34.11 19.45 10.62
CA ASP A 116 -34.47 19.21 12.01
C ASP A 116 -35.49 18.07 12.15
N PHE A 117 -35.81 17.68 13.40
CA PHE A 117 -36.83 16.66 13.66
C PHE A 117 -38.16 16.96 12.97
N LEU A 118 -38.67 18.18 13.15
CA LEU A 118 -39.95 18.60 12.56
C LEU A 118 -39.95 18.47 11.02
N ASP A 119 -38.83 18.80 10.36
CA ASP A 119 -38.73 18.77 8.90
C ASP A 119 -38.98 17.34 8.38
N HIS A 120 -38.45 16.32 9.05
CA HIS A 120 -38.68 14.92 8.68
C HIS A 120 -40.04 14.39 9.15
N MET A 121 -40.50 14.78 10.34
CA MET A 121 -41.82 14.38 10.85
C MET A 121 -42.96 14.88 9.94
N LEU A 122 -42.87 16.10 9.40
CA LEU A 122 -43.84 16.60 8.42
C LEU A 122 -43.80 15.87 7.08
N ARG A 123 -42.62 15.38 6.64
CA ARG A 123 -42.53 14.51 5.46
C ARG A 123 -43.15 13.14 5.73
N PHE A 124 -42.90 12.57 6.90
CA PHE A 124 -43.49 11.31 7.34
C PHE A 124 -45.02 11.40 7.48
N GLU A 125 -45.55 12.53 7.95
CA GLU A 125 -46.99 12.79 7.97
C GLU A 125 -47.59 12.73 6.56
N LYS A 126 -46.92 13.32 5.57
CA LYS A 126 -47.35 13.30 4.17
C LYS A 126 -47.12 11.96 3.46
N ASN A 127 -46.18 11.14 3.93
CA ASN A 127 -45.84 9.86 3.31
C ASN A 127 -46.92 8.80 3.62
N PRO A 128 -47.67 8.29 2.62
CA PRO A 128 -48.74 7.32 2.86
C PRO A 128 -48.24 5.96 3.35
N GLN A 129 -46.96 5.60 3.17
CA GLN A 129 -46.38 4.37 3.70
C GLN A 129 -46.18 4.45 5.22
N VAL A 130 -45.86 5.64 5.75
CA VAL A 130 -45.70 5.83 7.20
C VAL A 130 -47.08 5.84 7.86
N LYS A 131 -47.29 4.96 8.84
CA LYS A 131 -48.53 4.87 9.64
C LYS A 131 -48.39 5.39 11.05
N PHE A 132 -47.17 5.33 11.60
CA PHE A 132 -46.79 5.97 12.86
C PHE A 132 -45.31 6.30 12.84
N MET A 133 -44.89 7.18 13.73
CA MET A 133 -43.57 7.78 13.72
C MET A 133 -42.86 7.57 15.05
N ILE A 134 -41.54 7.43 15.00
CA ILE A 134 -40.67 7.34 16.16
C ILE A 134 -39.66 8.49 16.09
N LEU A 135 -39.65 9.30 17.14
CA LEU A 135 -38.66 10.34 17.37
C LEU A 135 -37.77 9.92 18.55
N LEU A 136 -36.47 9.75 18.29
CA LEU A 136 -35.47 9.60 19.34
C LEU A 136 -34.67 10.89 19.48
N GLY A 137 -35.07 11.69 20.47
CA GLY A 137 -34.45 12.95 20.84
C GLY A 137 -33.28 12.76 21.81
N GLU A 138 -32.69 13.88 22.23
CA GLU A 138 -31.56 13.90 23.16
C GLU A 138 -31.64 15.12 24.09
N VAL A 139 -30.89 15.08 25.19
CA VAL A 139 -30.63 16.25 26.03
C VAL A 139 -29.99 17.39 25.20
N GLY A 140 -30.33 18.64 25.52
CA GLY A 140 -29.75 19.82 24.88
C GLY A 140 -30.58 20.38 23.71
N GLY A 141 -30.69 21.71 23.64
CA GLY A 141 -31.51 22.42 22.65
C GLY A 141 -33.01 22.15 22.77
N GLU A 142 -33.79 22.68 21.81
CA GLU A 142 -35.26 22.70 21.89
C GLU A 142 -35.96 22.15 20.63
N ALA A 143 -35.25 21.36 19.82
CA ALA A 143 -35.76 20.86 18.54
C ALA A 143 -37.06 20.05 18.68
N GLU A 144 -37.17 19.23 19.72
CA GLU A 144 -38.31 18.36 20.00
C GLU A 144 -39.59 19.16 20.33
N TYR A 145 -39.46 20.36 20.92
CA TYR A 145 -40.62 21.22 21.21
C TYR A 145 -41.35 21.67 19.96
N LYS A 146 -40.66 21.79 18.82
CA LYS A 146 -41.32 22.10 17.55
C LYS A 146 -42.25 20.97 17.10
N VAL A 147 -41.88 19.72 17.37
CA VAL A 147 -42.72 18.55 17.09
C VAL A 147 -43.90 18.50 18.06
N ILE A 148 -43.66 18.78 19.35
CA ILE A 148 -44.72 18.89 20.37
C ILE A 148 -45.80 19.89 19.96
N GLU A 149 -45.39 21.09 19.55
CA GLU A 149 -46.34 22.12 19.11
C GLU A 149 -47.05 21.74 17.80
N ALA A 150 -46.38 21.05 16.88
CA ALA A 150 -47.02 20.53 15.67
C ALA A 150 -48.08 19.45 15.97
N VAL A 151 -47.87 18.61 16.98
CA VAL A 151 -48.88 17.64 17.45
C VAL A 151 -50.06 18.36 18.09
N LYS A 152 -49.82 19.30 19.01
CA LYS A 152 -50.88 20.08 19.67
C LYS A 152 -51.76 20.87 18.69
N ASN A 153 -51.13 21.45 17.66
CA ASN A 153 -51.82 22.22 16.64
C ASN A 153 -52.49 21.36 15.54
N GLY A 154 -52.42 20.02 15.66
CA GLY A 154 -53.03 19.11 14.70
C GLY A 154 -52.34 19.03 13.34
N LEU A 155 -51.11 19.55 13.22
CA LEU A 155 -50.29 19.42 12.00
C LEU A 155 -49.72 18.01 11.84
N ILE A 156 -49.52 17.31 12.95
CA ILE A 156 -49.15 15.90 13.00
C ILE A 156 -50.30 15.13 13.62
N THR A 157 -50.92 14.24 12.83
CA THR A 157 -52.09 13.47 13.25
C THR A 157 -51.82 11.98 13.39
N LYS A 158 -50.76 11.46 12.74
CA LYS A 158 -50.34 10.07 12.94
C LYS A 158 -49.76 9.86 14.35
N PRO A 159 -49.91 8.68 14.96
CA PRO A 159 -49.33 8.39 16.27
C PRO A 159 -47.81 8.61 16.27
N VAL A 160 -47.33 9.31 17.30
CA VAL A 160 -45.91 9.56 17.52
C VAL A 160 -45.48 8.86 18.80
N ILE A 161 -44.38 8.10 18.71
CA ILE A 161 -43.64 7.57 19.85
C ILE A 161 -42.41 8.45 20.03
N GLY A 162 -42.19 8.98 21.22
CA GLY A 162 -41.11 9.93 21.50
C GLY A 162 -40.30 9.51 22.72
N TRP A 163 -38.97 9.56 22.63
CA TRP A 163 -38.10 9.41 23.79
C TRP A 163 -36.84 10.26 23.63
N CYS A 164 -36.57 11.12 24.61
CA CYS A 164 -35.32 11.86 24.72
C CYS A 164 -34.37 11.12 25.66
N ILE A 165 -33.20 10.75 25.15
CA ILE A 165 -32.12 10.15 25.94
C ILE A 165 -31.33 11.22 26.71
N GLY A 166 -30.56 10.82 27.72
CA GLY A 166 -29.79 11.75 28.57
C GLY A 166 -30.47 12.10 29.91
N THR A 167 -31.44 11.31 30.35
CA THR A 167 -32.11 11.45 31.67
C THR A 167 -31.17 11.28 32.86
N ILE A 168 -29.98 10.70 32.64
CA ILE A 168 -28.94 10.61 33.67
C ILE A 168 -28.34 11.98 34.04
N SER A 169 -28.45 12.98 33.16
CA SER A 169 -27.86 14.32 33.35
C SER A 169 -28.24 14.97 34.68
N LYS A 170 -29.46 14.73 35.19
CA LYS A 170 -29.93 15.25 36.48
C LYS A 170 -29.18 14.73 37.72
N PHE A 171 -28.46 13.62 37.58
CA PHE A 171 -27.69 13.03 38.68
C PHE A 171 -26.25 13.55 38.72
N PHE A 172 -25.83 14.36 37.74
CA PHE A 172 -24.53 15.01 37.74
C PHE A 172 -24.61 16.41 38.37
N GLY A 173 -23.60 16.79 39.15
CA GLY A 173 -23.57 18.07 39.88
C GLY A 173 -23.29 19.32 39.03
N GLY A 174 -23.45 19.27 37.70
CA GLY A 174 -23.16 20.38 36.79
C GLY A 174 -23.52 20.09 35.32
N GLU A 175 -23.26 21.05 34.42
CA GLU A 175 -23.51 20.91 32.99
C GLU A 175 -22.49 19.95 32.34
N VAL A 176 -22.89 18.69 32.12
CA VAL A 176 -22.08 17.70 31.41
C VAL A 176 -22.32 17.81 29.91
N GLN A 177 -21.26 18.03 29.14
CA GLN A 177 -21.26 17.86 27.69
C GLN A 177 -21.14 16.37 27.36
N PHE A 178 -22.15 15.80 26.71
CA PHE A 178 -22.08 14.44 26.17
C PHE A 178 -21.41 14.44 24.78
N GLY A 179 -21.15 13.23 24.24
CA GLY A 179 -20.31 13.04 23.05
C GLY A 179 -20.75 13.85 21.83
N HIS A 180 -22.04 13.91 21.51
CA HIS A 180 -22.53 14.77 20.44
C HIS A 180 -22.40 16.25 20.80
N ALA A 181 -21.96 17.09 19.86
CA ALA A 181 -21.77 18.53 20.09
C ALA A 181 -23.03 19.24 20.63
N GLY A 182 -24.23 18.85 20.18
CA GLY A 182 -25.50 19.41 20.65
C GLY A 182 -26.01 18.88 21.99
N ALA A 183 -25.35 17.88 22.59
CA ALA A 183 -25.85 17.15 23.75
C ALA A 183 -25.38 17.76 25.07
N LYS A 184 -25.84 18.98 25.34
CA LYS A 184 -25.61 19.72 26.59
C LYS A 184 -26.84 20.56 26.90
N ALA A 185 -27.35 20.43 28.12
CA ALA A 185 -28.43 21.28 28.61
C ALA A 185 -27.86 22.47 29.38
N GLY A 186 -28.18 23.69 28.95
CA GLY A 186 -27.88 24.93 29.67
C GLY A 186 -29.07 25.49 30.46
N ALA A 187 -30.25 24.90 30.29
CA ALA A 187 -31.48 25.28 30.98
C ALA A 187 -32.36 24.06 31.25
N ASP A 188 -33.24 24.12 32.25
CA ASP A 188 -34.14 23.02 32.63
C ASP A 188 -35.00 22.53 31.46
N ARG A 189 -35.41 23.44 30.57
CA ARG A 189 -36.20 23.14 29.37
C ARG A 189 -35.43 22.26 28.38
N GLU A 190 -34.10 22.32 28.37
CA GLU A 190 -33.26 21.51 27.50
C GLU A 190 -32.99 20.10 28.06
N THR A 191 -33.42 19.81 29.29
CA THR A 191 -33.23 18.49 29.90
C THR A 191 -34.10 17.42 29.25
N ALA A 192 -33.58 16.19 29.17
CA ALA A 192 -34.33 15.06 28.60
C ALA A 192 -35.63 14.78 29.36
N ASP A 193 -35.64 14.91 30.69
CA ASP A 193 -36.84 14.72 31.51
C ASP A 193 -37.93 15.76 31.23
N ALA A 194 -37.55 17.04 31.06
CA ALA A 194 -38.51 18.10 30.71
C ALA A 194 -39.12 17.88 29.32
N LYS A 195 -38.29 17.49 28.33
CA LYS A 195 -38.75 17.16 26.98
C LYS A 195 -39.69 15.94 26.98
N ASN A 196 -39.32 14.86 27.69
CA ASN A 196 -40.15 13.66 27.81
C ASN A 196 -41.51 13.95 28.45
N ARG A 197 -41.55 14.78 29.50
CA ARG A 197 -42.80 15.20 30.13
C ARG A 197 -43.68 16.02 29.18
N ALA A 198 -43.09 17.01 28.52
CA ALA A 198 -43.80 17.85 27.57
C ALA A 198 -44.32 17.08 26.35
N MET A 199 -43.57 16.07 25.87
CA MET A 199 -44.06 15.16 24.83
C MET A 199 -45.28 14.38 25.32
N LYS A 200 -45.22 13.81 26.52
CA LYS A 200 -46.33 13.03 27.10
C LYS A 200 -47.60 13.87 27.27
N GLU A 201 -47.47 15.10 27.78
CA GLU A 201 -48.59 16.05 27.94
C GLU A 201 -49.23 16.46 26.60
N ALA A 202 -48.47 16.42 25.51
CA ALA A 202 -48.94 16.73 24.17
C ALA A 202 -49.62 15.55 23.45
N GLY A 203 -49.71 14.38 24.09
CA GLY A 203 -50.30 13.17 23.50
C GLY A 203 -49.32 12.30 22.72
N ILE A 204 -48.01 12.56 22.79
CA ILE A 204 -46.98 11.67 22.25
C ILE A 204 -46.82 10.47 23.19
N HIS A 205 -46.69 9.26 22.62
CA HIS A 205 -46.46 8.05 23.39
C HIS A 205 -45.01 7.99 23.88
N VAL A 206 -44.81 8.24 25.17
CA VAL A 206 -43.48 8.28 25.80
C VAL A 206 -43.33 7.09 26.76
N PRO A 207 -42.36 6.17 26.55
CA PRO A 207 -42.09 5.08 27.48
C PRO A 207 -41.49 5.62 28.80
N ASN A 208 -41.48 4.82 29.89
CA ASN A 208 -40.88 5.28 31.15
C ASN A 208 -39.34 5.27 31.11
N ASN A 209 -38.78 4.41 30.28
CA ASN A 209 -37.35 4.29 30.02
C ASN A 209 -37.12 3.70 28.62
N PHE A 210 -35.87 3.72 28.14
CA PHE A 210 -35.55 3.23 26.80
C PHE A 210 -35.87 1.74 26.60
N ASN A 211 -35.75 0.90 27.64
CA ASN A 211 -36.00 -0.54 27.54
C ASN A 211 -37.48 -0.88 27.31
N GLU A 212 -38.40 0.05 27.60
CA GLU A 212 -39.83 -0.12 27.34
C GLU A 212 -40.24 0.29 25.93
N LEU A 213 -39.36 0.94 25.16
CA LEU A 213 -39.63 1.36 23.79
C LEU A 213 -40.13 0.20 22.88
N PRO A 214 -39.56 -1.02 22.91
CA PRO A 214 -40.09 -2.16 22.17
C PRO A 214 -41.58 -2.45 22.43
N HIS A 215 -42.01 -2.36 23.69
CA HIS A 215 -43.39 -2.64 24.09
C HIS A 215 -44.35 -1.58 23.57
N VAL A 216 -43.96 -0.30 23.64
CA VAL A 216 -44.77 0.81 23.10
C VAL A 216 -44.89 0.71 21.58
N ILE A 217 -43.79 0.38 20.88
CA ILE A 217 -43.80 0.16 19.42
C ILE A 217 -44.77 -0.96 19.06
N LYS A 218 -44.68 -2.11 19.74
CA LYS A 218 -45.55 -3.26 19.49
C LYS A 218 -47.02 -2.93 19.73
N GLY A 219 -47.34 -2.24 20.83
CA GLY A 219 -48.72 -1.88 21.17
C GLY A 219 -49.35 -0.96 20.12
N ILE A 220 -48.64 0.08 19.67
CA ILE A 220 -49.14 0.98 18.61
C ILE A 220 -49.28 0.25 17.27
N TYR A 221 -48.31 -0.59 16.93
CA TYR A 221 -48.37 -1.40 15.71
C TYR A 221 -49.59 -2.33 15.69
N GLU A 222 -49.84 -3.06 16.79
CA GLU A 222 -50.98 -3.98 16.92
C GLU A 222 -52.31 -3.24 16.89
N MET A 223 -52.42 -2.08 17.56
CA MET A 223 -53.59 -1.21 17.50
C MET A 223 -53.90 -0.79 16.05
N LEU A 224 -52.92 -0.24 15.33
CA LEU A 224 -53.09 0.20 13.94
C LEU A 224 -53.39 -0.95 12.97
N ARG A 225 -52.84 -2.13 13.24
CA ARG A 225 -53.17 -3.35 12.49
C ARG A 225 -54.62 -3.80 12.76
N GLY A 226 -55.07 -3.75 14.01
CA GLY A 226 -56.46 -4.05 14.40
C GLY A 226 -57.48 -3.09 13.78
N GLU A 227 -57.10 -1.82 13.60
CA GLU A 227 -57.87 -0.81 12.87
C GLU A 227 -57.82 -0.98 11.33
N GLY A 228 -57.06 -1.96 10.82
CA GLY A 228 -56.90 -2.20 9.38
C GLY A 228 -56.03 -1.17 8.65
N LYS A 229 -55.34 -0.27 9.36
CA LYS A 229 -54.46 0.76 8.79
C LYS A 229 -53.12 0.19 8.29
N ILE A 230 -52.69 -0.94 8.86
CA ILE A 230 -51.49 -1.67 8.46
C ILE A 230 -51.90 -3.04 7.91
N LYS A 231 -51.48 -3.35 6.68
CA LYS A 231 -51.72 -4.64 6.05
C LYS A 231 -50.56 -5.60 6.34
N PRO A 232 -50.80 -6.93 6.42
CA PRO A 232 -49.73 -7.91 6.53
C PRO A 232 -48.74 -7.77 5.38
N VAL A 233 -47.44 -7.79 5.69
CA VAL A 233 -46.37 -7.79 4.70
C VAL A 233 -45.94 -9.22 4.43
N VAL A 234 -45.91 -9.61 3.15
CA VAL A 234 -45.28 -10.86 2.73
C VAL A 234 -43.78 -10.62 2.64
N GLU A 235 -42.99 -11.37 3.39
CA GLU A 235 -41.54 -11.20 3.39
C GLU A 235 -40.96 -11.63 2.03
N PRO A 236 -40.25 -10.74 1.32
CA PRO A 236 -39.66 -11.06 0.03
C PRO A 236 -38.46 -12.00 0.19
N GLU A 237 -38.15 -12.76 -0.86
CA GLU A 237 -36.91 -13.52 -0.93
C GLU A 237 -35.72 -12.55 -1.09
N VAL A 238 -34.69 -12.73 -0.27
CA VAL A 238 -33.47 -11.91 -0.34
C VAL A 238 -32.53 -12.54 -1.38
N PRO A 239 -32.12 -11.79 -2.43
CA PRO A 239 -31.17 -12.31 -3.41
C PRO A 239 -29.86 -12.75 -2.73
N PRO A 240 -29.29 -13.90 -3.11
CA PRO A 240 -28.04 -14.36 -2.53
C PRO A 240 -26.90 -13.40 -2.90
N ILE A 241 -26.16 -12.93 -1.90
CA ILE A 241 -24.98 -12.09 -2.07
C ILE A 241 -23.75 -12.92 -1.67
N PRO A 242 -22.78 -13.13 -2.57
CA PRO A 242 -21.55 -13.83 -2.24
C PRO A 242 -20.79 -13.12 -1.13
N GLU A 243 -20.16 -13.90 -0.25
CA GLU A 243 -19.27 -13.36 0.77
C GLU A 243 -18.00 -12.77 0.13
N ASP A 244 -17.51 -11.66 0.68
CA ASP A 244 -16.24 -11.07 0.27
C ASP A 244 -15.09 -12.06 0.46
N LEU A 245 -14.30 -12.26 -0.60
CA LEU A 245 -13.15 -13.18 -0.57
C LEU A 245 -12.18 -12.86 0.59
N SER A 246 -11.95 -11.59 0.88
CA SER A 246 -11.09 -11.15 1.99
C SER A 246 -11.63 -11.56 3.36
N LYS A 247 -12.96 -11.54 3.54
CA LYS A 247 -13.62 -11.99 4.77
C LYS A 247 -13.54 -13.51 4.87
N ALA A 248 -13.85 -14.22 3.79
CA ALA A 248 -13.78 -15.67 3.74
C ALA A 248 -12.36 -16.22 4.00
N ILE A 249 -11.32 -15.54 3.51
CA ILE A 249 -9.92 -15.88 3.80
C ILE A 249 -9.59 -15.61 5.28
N ARG A 250 -10.00 -14.45 5.81
CA ARG A 250 -9.74 -14.07 7.21
C ARG A 250 -10.41 -15.01 8.20
N GLU A 251 -11.61 -15.47 7.89
CA GLU A 251 -12.38 -16.43 8.68
C GLU A 251 -11.96 -17.89 8.43
N GLY A 252 -10.99 -18.14 7.55
CA GLY A 252 -10.47 -19.48 7.25
C GLY A 252 -11.43 -20.39 6.47
N LYS A 253 -12.50 -19.84 5.87
CA LYS A 253 -13.48 -20.60 5.08
C LYS A 253 -12.91 -21.06 3.74
N VAL A 254 -11.97 -20.30 3.19
CA VAL A 254 -11.30 -20.61 1.93
C VAL A 254 -9.80 -20.39 2.04
N ARG A 255 -9.03 -21.12 1.24
CA ARG A 255 -7.58 -20.93 1.09
C ARG A 255 -7.27 -20.47 -0.34
N LYS A 256 -6.39 -19.48 -0.47
CA LYS A 256 -5.85 -19.05 -1.75
C LYS A 256 -4.35 -19.37 -1.79
N PRO A 257 -3.87 -20.19 -2.73
CA PRO A 257 -2.44 -20.45 -2.85
C PRO A 257 -1.68 -19.17 -3.22
N THR A 258 -0.44 -19.06 -2.74
CA THR A 258 0.47 -17.99 -3.12
C THR A 258 1.08 -18.26 -4.48
N ASN A 259 1.12 -17.24 -5.35
CA ASN A 259 1.69 -17.38 -6.70
C ASN A 259 3.22 -17.25 -6.73
N PHE A 260 3.80 -16.62 -5.70
CA PHE A 260 5.22 -16.30 -5.62
C PHE A 260 5.78 -16.65 -4.24
N ILE A 261 7.06 -17.00 -4.21
CA ILE A 261 7.84 -17.21 -2.99
C ILE A 261 8.95 -16.16 -2.97
N CYS A 262 9.03 -15.36 -1.91
CA CYS A 262 10.15 -14.47 -1.63
C CYS A 262 10.89 -15.00 -0.40
N THR A 263 12.23 -15.09 -0.47
CA THR A 263 13.06 -15.59 0.65
C THR A 263 14.17 -14.62 1.08
N ILE A 264 14.17 -13.40 0.53
CA ILE A 264 15.26 -12.43 0.73
C ILE A 264 14.82 -11.18 1.49
N SER A 265 13.52 -10.86 1.52
CA SER A 265 12.99 -9.71 2.25
C SER A 265 11.50 -9.86 2.57
N ASP A 266 11.05 -9.19 3.63
CA ASP A 266 9.63 -9.07 4.01
C ASP A 266 9.36 -7.65 4.53
N ASP A 267 8.37 -6.98 3.95
CA ASP A 267 7.96 -5.59 4.22
C ASP A 267 6.57 -5.47 4.85
N ARG A 268 5.93 -6.59 5.18
CA ARG A 268 4.55 -6.61 5.69
C ARG A 268 4.45 -6.42 7.21
N GLY A 269 5.56 -6.58 7.93
CA GLY A 269 5.64 -6.39 9.37
C GLY A 269 5.67 -4.93 9.78
N GLU A 270 5.86 -4.67 11.07
CA GLU A 270 6.12 -3.32 11.63
C GLU A 270 7.36 -2.67 10.98
N GLU A 271 8.34 -3.50 10.60
CA GLU A 271 9.56 -3.08 9.93
C GLU A 271 9.93 -4.03 8.78
N ALA A 272 10.53 -3.48 7.72
CA ALA A 272 11.08 -4.27 6.64
C ALA A 272 12.35 -5.01 7.06
N THR A 273 12.55 -6.20 6.49
CA THR A 273 13.68 -7.07 6.83
C THR A 273 14.47 -7.48 5.59
N TYR A 274 15.79 -7.65 5.75
CA TYR A 274 16.69 -8.29 4.79
C TYR A 274 17.09 -9.66 5.32
N CYS A 275 16.59 -10.72 4.69
CA CYS A 275 16.76 -12.11 5.11
C CYS A 275 16.42 -12.32 6.61
N GLY A 276 15.35 -11.65 7.08
CA GLY A 276 14.90 -11.70 8.47
C GLY A 276 15.62 -10.75 9.43
N VAL A 277 16.64 -10.02 8.97
CA VAL A 277 17.31 -8.97 9.77
C VAL A 277 16.57 -7.65 9.58
N PRO A 278 16.03 -7.02 10.65
CA PRO A 278 15.37 -5.71 10.55
C PRO A 278 16.31 -4.62 10.01
N ILE A 279 15.78 -3.68 9.24
CA ILE A 279 16.59 -2.58 8.69
C ILE A 279 17.24 -1.73 9.80
N SER A 280 16.54 -1.51 10.92
CA SER A 280 17.06 -0.86 12.13
C SER A 280 18.33 -1.53 12.61
N GLU A 281 18.34 -2.86 12.73
CA GLU A 281 19.51 -3.62 13.13
C GLU A 281 20.67 -3.48 12.13
N VAL A 282 20.39 -3.42 10.82
CA VAL A 282 21.41 -3.19 9.79
C VAL A 282 22.12 -1.85 10.03
N ILE A 283 21.36 -0.80 10.34
CA ILE A 283 21.92 0.54 10.58
C ILE A 283 22.61 0.62 11.95
N GLU A 284 21.97 0.16 13.02
CA GLU A 284 22.47 0.25 14.39
C GLU A 284 23.77 -0.54 14.60
N LYS A 285 23.91 -1.70 13.95
CA LYS A 285 25.12 -2.51 14.00
C LYS A 285 26.18 -2.09 12.97
N GLY A 286 25.92 -1.04 12.18
CA GLY A 286 26.86 -0.49 11.21
C GLY A 286 27.20 -1.45 10.08
N LEU A 287 26.24 -2.27 9.64
CA LEU A 287 26.45 -3.19 8.51
C LEU A 287 26.72 -2.39 7.23
N THR A 288 27.71 -2.84 6.47
CA THR A 288 28.12 -2.23 5.21
C THR A 288 27.18 -2.62 4.06
N ILE A 289 27.33 -1.97 2.90
CA ILE A 289 26.63 -2.38 1.68
C ILE A 289 27.02 -3.82 1.29
N ALA A 290 28.28 -4.23 1.50
CA ALA A 290 28.69 -5.60 1.31
C ALA A 290 27.97 -6.60 2.24
N ASP A 291 27.68 -6.23 3.48
CA ASP A 291 26.90 -7.07 4.40
C ASP A 291 25.44 -7.20 3.93
N VAL A 292 24.84 -6.10 3.45
CA VAL A 292 23.49 -6.12 2.87
C VAL A 292 23.43 -6.99 1.61
N ILE A 293 24.47 -6.93 0.76
CA ILE A 293 24.62 -7.85 -0.38
C ILE A 293 24.69 -9.30 0.10
N GLY A 294 25.47 -9.58 1.16
CA GLY A 294 25.54 -10.90 1.79
C GLY A 294 24.16 -11.43 2.20
N LEU A 295 23.35 -10.60 2.85
CA LEU A 295 22.00 -10.95 3.29
C LEU A 295 21.05 -11.17 2.09
N LEU A 296 21.00 -10.23 1.15
CA LEU A 296 20.00 -10.25 0.07
C LEU A 296 20.33 -11.26 -1.03
N TRP A 297 21.59 -11.39 -1.43
CA TRP A 297 21.98 -12.24 -2.56
C TRP A 297 22.29 -13.66 -2.11
N PHE A 298 22.91 -13.80 -0.93
CA PHE A 298 23.48 -15.06 -0.48
C PHE A 298 22.79 -15.60 0.78
N LYS A 299 21.90 -14.84 1.41
CA LYS A 299 21.22 -15.21 2.67
C LYS A 299 22.21 -15.55 3.78
N ARG A 300 23.32 -14.81 3.83
CA ARG A 300 24.41 -15.02 4.80
C ARG A 300 24.89 -13.69 5.36
N LYS A 301 25.23 -13.72 6.65
CA LYS A 301 26.06 -12.68 7.24
C LYS A 301 27.51 -12.96 6.90
N PHE A 302 28.15 -12.07 6.16
CA PHE A 302 29.57 -12.20 5.85
C PHE A 302 30.44 -11.90 7.07
N PRO A 303 31.57 -12.61 7.23
CA PRO A 303 32.61 -12.18 8.15
C PRO A 303 33.25 -10.89 7.65
N THR A 304 33.78 -10.06 8.55
CA THR A 304 34.31 -8.72 8.24
C THR A 304 35.32 -8.71 7.09
N TRP A 305 36.19 -9.72 7.01
CA TRP A 305 37.18 -9.81 5.92
C TRP A 305 36.52 -10.05 4.55
N ALA A 306 35.41 -10.79 4.49
CA ALA A 306 34.67 -11.07 3.27
C ALA A 306 33.88 -9.83 2.83
N SER A 307 33.22 -9.14 3.77
CA SER A 307 32.54 -7.87 3.48
C SER A 307 33.54 -6.82 2.99
N GLY A 308 34.71 -6.72 3.64
CA GLY A 308 35.78 -5.81 3.21
C GLY A 308 36.34 -6.15 1.83
N PHE A 309 36.39 -7.44 1.45
CA PHE A 309 36.76 -7.84 0.09
C PHE A 309 35.70 -7.43 -0.93
N VAL A 310 34.43 -7.70 -0.66
CA VAL A 310 33.32 -7.32 -1.55
C VAL A 310 33.28 -5.81 -1.75
N ASP A 311 33.44 -5.02 -0.69
CA ASP A 311 33.56 -3.56 -0.78
C ASP A 311 34.74 -3.13 -1.66
N MET A 312 35.88 -3.83 -1.57
CA MET A 312 37.05 -3.57 -2.42
C MET A 312 36.74 -3.90 -3.89
N VAL A 313 36.08 -5.02 -4.16
CA VAL A 313 35.65 -5.41 -5.52
C VAL A 313 34.78 -4.32 -6.13
N ILE A 314 33.75 -3.86 -5.42
CA ILE A 314 32.83 -2.81 -5.89
C ILE A 314 33.59 -1.52 -6.22
N LYS A 315 34.54 -1.11 -5.37
CA LYS A 315 35.38 0.08 -5.61
C LYS A 315 36.29 -0.08 -6.83
N VAL A 316 36.90 -1.24 -7.00
CA VAL A 316 37.85 -1.53 -8.09
C VAL A 316 37.17 -1.60 -9.46
N VAL A 317 35.94 -2.10 -9.51
CA VAL A 317 35.17 -2.25 -10.77
C VAL A 317 34.24 -1.08 -11.05
N ALA A 318 34.21 -0.06 -10.17
CA ALA A 318 33.28 1.06 -10.23
C ALA A 318 33.26 1.76 -11.59
N ASP A 319 34.45 2.04 -12.16
CA ASP A 319 34.58 2.60 -13.49
C ASP A 319 35.93 2.22 -14.15
N HIS A 320 36.01 2.36 -15.48
CA HIS A 320 37.25 2.17 -16.26
C HIS A 320 37.33 3.15 -17.45
N GLY A 321 36.71 4.32 -17.30
CA GLY A 321 36.71 5.37 -18.30
C GLY A 321 35.67 5.19 -19.42
N PRO A 322 35.52 6.22 -20.26
CA PRO A 322 34.38 6.34 -21.18
C PRO A 322 34.47 5.49 -22.44
N ALA A 323 35.62 4.87 -22.71
CA ALA A 323 35.88 4.15 -23.96
C ALA A 323 35.41 2.69 -23.94
N VAL A 324 35.05 2.16 -22.77
CA VAL A 324 34.50 0.81 -22.68
C VAL A 324 33.05 0.78 -23.16
N ALA A 325 32.63 -0.34 -23.74
CA ALA A 325 31.35 -0.47 -24.42
C ALA A 325 30.15 0.09 -23.63
N GLY A 326 30.03 -0.29 -22.35
CA GLY A 326 28.90 0.17 -21.54
C GLY A 326 28.93 1.65 -21.21
N ALA A 327 30.11 2.21 -20.90
CA ALA A 327 30.25 3.63 -20.62
C ALA A 327 29.96 4.48 -21.87
N HIS A 328 30.46 4.03 -23.02
CA HIS A 328 30.18 4.66 -24.32
C HIS A 328 28.68 4.68 -24.60
N ASN A 329 28.00 3.54 -24.48
CA ASN A 329 26.56 3.44 -24.71
C ASN A 329 25.77 4.34 -23.75
N THR A 330 26.09 4.35 -22.46
CA THR A 330 25.43 5.25 -21.50
C THR A 330 25.61 6.72 -21.89
N LYS A 331 26.81 7.12 -22.33
CA LYS A 331 27.08 8.50 -22.75
C LYS A 331 26.32 8.87 -24.03
N VAL A 332 26.35 8.01 -25.06
CA VAL A 332 25.61 8.23 -26.31
C VAL A 332 24.11 8.38 -26.04
N THR A 333 23.54 7.52 -25.19
CA THR A 333 22.12 7.58 -24.81
C THR A 333 21.79 8.83 -24.00
N ALA A 334 22.67 9.24 -23.07
CA ALA A 334 22.50 10.47 -22.30
C ALA A 334 22.47 11.72 -23.19
N ARG A 335 23.39 11.78 -24.17
CA ARG A 335 23.49 12.82 -25.21
C ARG A 335 22.29 12.84 -26.16
N ALA A 336 21.59 11.71 -26.31
CA ALA A 336 20.33 11.64 -27.04
C ALA A 336 19.12 12.19 -26.25
N GLY A 337 19.35 12.87 -25.11
CA GLY A 337 18.31 13.50 -24.31
C GLY A 337 17.54 12.54 -23.42
N LYS A 338 17.97 11.27 -23.28
CA LYS A 338 17.31 10.28 -22.43
C LYS A 338 17.55 10.54 -20.94
N ASP A 339 16.72 9.92 -20.11
CA ASP A 339 16.79 9.93 -18.65
C ASP A 339 17.87 8.95 -18.12
N LEU A 340 18.12 9.03 -16.80
CA LEU A 340 19.10 8.20 -16.09
C LEU A 340 18.88 6.70 -16.31
N MET A 341 17.64 6.22 -16.13
CA MET A 341 17.33 4.79 -16.16
C MET A 341 17.52 4.23 -17.55
N SER A 342 17.04 4.94 -18.57
CA SER A 342 17.28 4.57 -19.97
C SER A 342 18.78 4.51 -20.29
N SER A 343 19.55 5.53 -19.88
CA SER A 343 20.97 5.62 -20.18
C SER A 343 21.79 4.54 -19.46
N LEU A 344 21.49 4.30 -18.19
CA LEU A 344 22.10 3.24 -17.40
C LEU A 344 21.80 1.86 -18.00
N ALA A 345 20.54 1.58 -18.34
CA ALA A 345 20.13 0.32 -18.95
C ALA A 345 20.90 0.03 -20.25
N THR A 346 21.08 1.02 -21.13
CA THR A 346 21.86 0.82 -22.36
C THR A 346 23.33 0.47 -22.11
N GLY A 347 23.92 0.96 -21.02
CA GLY A 347 25.26 0.58 -20.61
C GLY A 347 25.30 -0.83 -20.04
N ILE A 348 24.38 -1.16 -19.13
CA ILE A 348 24.27 -2.50 -18.52
C ILE A 348 24.03 -3.58 -19.57
N LEU A 349 23.20 -3.32 -20.60
CA LEU A 349 22.92 -4.27 -21.68
C LEU A 349 24.14 -4.65 -22.53
N THR A 350 25.25 -3.91 -22.42
CA THR A 350 26.52 -4.30 -23.05
C THR A 350 27.31 -5.32 -22.24
N ILE A 351 26.98 -5.49 -20.95
CA ILE A 351 27.67 -6.41 -20.05
C ILE A 351 27.27 -7.84 -20.42
N GLY A 352 28.28 -8.66 -20.71
CA GLY A 352 28.13 -10.02 -21.21
C GLY A 352 29.48 -10.66 -21.54
N PRO A 353 29.53 -11.71 -22.38
CA PRO A 353 30.72 -12.54 -22.58
C PRO A 353 31.98 -11.79 -23.02
N ARG A 354 31.84 -10.65 -23.72
CA ARG A 354 32.95 -9.84 -24.24
C ARG A 354 33.29 -8.61 -23.39
N PHE A 355 32.39 -8.20 -22.49
CA PHE A 355 32.56 -7.02 -21.64
C PHE A 355 31.96 -7.31 -20.26
N GLY A 356 32.81 -7.41 -19.23
CA GLY A 356 32.38 -7.69 -17.86
C GLY A 356 32.10 -9.17 -17.54
N GLY A 357 31.94 -10.06 -18.53
CA GLY A 357 31.72 -11.49 -18.32
C GLY A 357 32.96 -12.33 -18.00
N ALA A 358 34.13 -11.70 -17.90
CA ALA A 358 35.39 -12.42 -17.66
C ALA A 358 35.53 -12.95 -16.22
N ILE A 359 34.76 -12.41 -15.26
CA ILE A 359 34.82 -12.82 -13.84
C ILE A 359 34.24 -14.24 -13.68
N ASP A 360 32.99 -14.47 -14.10
CA ASP A 360 32.39 -15.81 -14.06
C ASP A 360 33.19 -16.82 -14.92
N GLY A 361 33.69 -16.38 -16.08
CA GLY A 361 34.54 -17.21 -16.94
C GLY A 361 35.82 -17.65 -16.24
N ALA A 362 36.53 -16.73 -15.58
CA ALA A 362 37.74 -17.06 -14.84
C ALA A 362 37.42 -17.97 -13.66
N ALA A 363 36.41 -17.63 -12.86
CA ALA A 363 35.96 -18.46 -11.74
C ALA A 363 35.68 -19.91 -12.19
N LYS A 364 34.93 -20.08 -13.29
CA LYS A 364 34.59 -21.38 -13.87
C LYS A 364 35.83 -22.19 -14.27
N TYR A 365 36.67 -21.63 -15.15
CA TYR A 365 37.75 -22.40 -15.77
C TYR A 365 38.91 -22.68 -14.80
N PHE A 366 39.27 -21.72 -13.95
CA PHE A 366 40.29 -21.95 -12.93
C PHE A 366 39.82 -22.96 -11.89
N LYS A 367 38.58 -22.84 -11.37
CA LYS A 367 38.02 -23.82 -10.42
C LYS A 367 38.00 -25.22 -11.02
N MET A 368 37.52 -25.36 -12.25
CA MET A 368 37.44 -26.65 -12.94
C MET A 368 38.81 -27.30 -13.15
N ALA A 369 39.82 -26.52 -13.53
CA ALA A 369 41.18 -27.03 -13.72
C ALA A 369 41.81 -27.46 -12.39
N TYR A 370 41.63 -26.66 -11.34
CA TYR A 370 42.10 -26.97 -9.98
C TYR A 370 41.45 -28.25 -9.44
N GLU A 371 40.12 -28.39 -9.56
CA GLU A 371 39.38 -29.56 -9.06
C GLU A 371 39.70 -30.85 -9.83
N LYS A 372 40.07 -30.73 -11.11
CA LYS A 372 40.55 -31.86 -11.93
C LYS A 372 42.03 -32.18 -11.70
N ASN A 373 42.71 -31.50 -10.77
CA ASN A 373 44.14 -31.62 -10.51
C ASN A 373 44.99 -31.42 -11.78
N MET A 374 44.55 -30.58 -12.72
CA MET A 374 45.35 -30.26 -13.91
C MET A 374 46.56 -29.42 -13.50
N SER A 375 47.75 -29.79 -13.96
CA SER A 375 48.91 -28.91 -13.84
C SER A 375 48.68 -27.60 -14.60
N PRO A 376 49.34 -26.49 -14.23
CA PRO A 376 49.21 -25.22 -14.93
C PRO A 376 49.47 -25.31 -16.44
N ASN A 377 50.40 -26.17 -16.88
CA ASN A 377 50.66 -26.40 -18.30
C ASN A 377 49.51 -27.14 -18.99
N GLU A 378 48.98 -28.22 -18.38
CA GLU A 378 47.84 -28.97 -18.92
C GLU A 378 46.60 -28.09 -19.05
N PHE A 379 46.35 -27.20 -18.07
CA PHE A 379 45.25 -26.24 -18.15
C PHE A 379 45.41 -25.27 -19.33
N VAL A 380 46.61 -24.71 -19.50
CA VAL A 380 46.89 -23.80 -20.62
C VAL A 380 46.74 -24.49 -21.98
N GLU A 381 47.15 -25.76 -22.08
CA GLU A 381 46.96 -26.57 -23.30
C GLU A 381 45.49 -26.93 -23.53
N TYR A 382 44.77 -27.29 -22.47
CA TYR A 382 43.34 -27.57 -22.51
C TYR A 382 42.55 -26.38 -23.06
N MET A 383 42.79 -25.18 -22.54
CA MET A 383 42.10 -23.97 -23.01
C MET A 383 42.41 -23.67 -24.49
N LYS A 384 43.65 -23.90 -24.92
CA LYS A 384 44.06 -23.69 -26.32
C LYS A 384 43.46 -24.72 -27.28
N ASN A 385 43.50 -26.00 -26.91
CA ASN A 385 43.23 -27.10 -27.84
C ASN A 385 41.78 -27.61 -27.77
N VAL A 386 41.18 -27.58 -26.57
CA VAL A 386 39.82 -28.10 -26.32
C VAL A 386 38.80 -26.97 -26.39
N GLU A 387 38.91 -25.98 -25.50
CA GLU A 387 37.95 -24.86 -25.44
C GLU A 387 38.13 -23.87 -26.58
N LYS A 388 39.34 -23.80 -27.15
CA LYS A 388 39.72 -22.91 -28.27
C LYS A 388 39.38 -21.43 -28.03
N ILE A 389 39.46 -21.02 -26.76
CA ILE A 389 39.30 -19.63 -26.34
C ILE A 389 40.52 -19.19 -25.52
N PRO A 390 40.87 -17.90 -25.52
CA PRO A 390 41.82 -17.35 -24.57
C PRO A 390 41.36 -17.62 -23.13
N ILE A 391 42.30 -17.89 -22.22
CA ILE A 391 42.01 -18.12 -20.80
C ILE A 391 41.33 -16.86 -20.23
N PRO A 392 40.05 -16.94 -19.80
CA PRO A 392 39.38 -15.79 -19.22
C PRO A 392 40.12 -15.32 -17.97
N GLY A 393 40.30 -14.01 -17.85
CA GLY A 393 41.07 -13.43 -16.74
C GLY A 393 42.59 -13.36 -16.94
N ILE A 394 43.12 -13.86 -18.06
CA ILE A 394 44.54 -13.73 -18.42
C ILE A 394 44.70 -12.74 -19.58
N GLY A 395 45.65 -11.82 -19.43
CA GLY A 395 46.05 -10.88 -20.46
C GLY A 395 45.66 -9.44 -20.17
N HIS A 396 46.55 -8.53 -20.52
CA HIS A 396 46.34 -7.09 -20.43
C HIS A 396 46.91 -6.37 -21.67
N ARG A 397 46.29 -5.26 -22.09
CA ARG A 397 46.74 -4.46 -23.25
C ARG A 397 48.08 -3.72 -22.99
N VAL A 398 48.19 -3.05 -21.85
CA VAL A 398 49.36 -2.20 -21.48
C VAL A 398 50.23 -2.78 -20.35
N LYS A 399 49.63 -3.33 -19.29
CA LYS A 399 50.31 -3.88 -18.12
C LYS A 399 51.02 -5.20 -18.42
N SER A 400 52.08 -5.47 -17.66
CA SER A 400 52.96 -6.64 -17.81
C SER A 400 53.60 -7.01 -16.47
N THR A 401 54.41 -8.06 -16.44
CA THR A 401 55.19 -8.46 -15.25
C THR A 401 56.10 -7.35 -14.71
N LYS A 402 56.60 -6.46 -15.58
CA LYS A 402 57.45 -5.32 -15.20
C LYS A 402 56.64 -4.07 -14.80
N ASN A 403 55.38 -3.99 -15.21
CA ASN A 403 54.47 -2.89 -14.90
C ASN A 403 53.11 -3.48 -14.47
N PRO A 404 52.99 -3.94 -13.21
CA PRO A 404 51.81 -4.65 -12.75
C PRO A 404 50.57 -3.74 -12.66
N ASP A 405 49.38 -4.34 -12.79
CA ASP A 405 48.13 -3.65 -12.54
C ASP A 405 47.93 -3.47 -11.03
N LYS A 406 47.92 -2.22 -10.56
CA LYS A 406 47.78 -1.92 -9.13
C LYS A 406 46.47 -2.42 -8.54
N ARG A 407 45.39 -2.53 -9.31
CA ARG A 407 44.12 -3.09 -8.84
C ARG A 407 44.26 -4.56 -8.48
N VAL A 408 44.97 -5.29 -9.33
CA VAL A 408 45.28 -6.72 -9.13
C VAL A 408 46.14 -6.89 -7.89
N GLU A 409 47.20 -6.10 -7.75
CA GLU A 409 48.09 -6.18 -6.58
C GLU A 409 47.35 -5.89 -5.27
N LEU A 410 46.48 -4.87 -5.23
CA LEU A 410 45.68 -4.56 -4.04
C LEU A 410 44.75 -5.72 -3.63
N LEU A 411 44.10 -6.38 -4.60
CA LEU A 411 43.24 -7.53 -4.34
C LEU A 411 44.04 -8.74 -3.83
N LYS A 412 45.19 -9.02 -4.46
CA LYS A 412 46.11 -10.10 -4.04
C LYS A 412 46.63 -9.87 -2.62
N ASP A 413 47.05 -8.64 -2.32
CA ASP A 413 47.56 -8.27 -1.00
C ASP A 413 46.49 -8.34 0.08
N TYR A 414 45.27 -7.91 -0.23
CA TYR A 414 44.14 -8.04 0.70
C TYR A 414 43.84 -9.51 0.99
N ALA A 415 43.77 -10.35 -0.04
CA ALA A 415 43.48 -11.77 0.11
C ALA A 415 44.55 -12.46 0.96
N ARG A 416 45.84 -12.28 0.65
CA ARG A 416 46.95 -12.88 1.42
C ARG A 416 46.96 -12.50 2.90
N ARG A 417 46.48 -11.32 3.26
CA ARG A 417 46.46 -10.83 4.65
C ARG A 417 45.23 -11.30 5.43
N ASN A 418 44.09 -11.47 4.77
CA ASN A 418 42.80 -11.56 5.46
C ASN A 418 42.02 -12.85 5.17
N PHE A 419 42.26 -13.51 4.03
CA PHE A 419 41.52 -14.74 3.70
C PHE A 419 42.08 -15.91 4.51
N PRO A 420 41.22 -16.82 5.00
CA PRO A 420 41.68 -18.04 5.67
C PRO A 420 42.50 -18.96 4.74
N LYS A 421 42.13 -19.01 3.46
CA LYS A 421 42.76 -19.81 2.41
C LYS A 421 42.64 -19.10 1.06
N ILE A 422 43.64 -19.26 0.20
CA ILE A 422 43.73 -18.65 -1.14
C ILE A 422 44.21 -19.67 -2.20
N GLU A 423 43.76 -20.91 -2.06
CA GLU A 423 44.25 -22.06 -2.84
C GLU A 423 44.06 -21.85 -4.35
N LEU A 424 42.92 -21.31 -4.77
CA LEU A 424 42.66 -21.09 -6.19
C LEU A 424 43.46 -19.90 -6.73
N LEU A 425 43.66 -18.85 -5.93
CA LEU A 425 44.58 -17.76 -6.29
C LEU A 425 46.01 -18.29 -6.49
N ASP A 426 46.52 -19.13 -5.58
CA ASP A 426 47.87 -19.70 -5.70
C ASP A 426 48.01 -20.52 -6.99
N TYR A 427 47.02 -21.35 -7.31
CA TYR A 427 46.96 -22.06 -8.59
C TYR A 427 46.96 -21.11 -9.80
N ALA A 428 46.16 -20.03 -9.74
CA ALA A 428 46.08 -19.05 -10.81
C ALA A 428 47.40 -18.28 -11.02
N LEU A 429 48.17 -18.03 -9.95
CA LEU A 429 49.49 -17.42 -10.01
C LEU A 429 50.53 -18.35 -10.66
N GLU A 430 50.44 -19.67 -10.45
CA GLU A 430 51.29 -20.62 -11.17
C GLU A 430 50.94 -20.68 -12.66
N VAL A 431 49.65 -20.60 -13.01
CA VAL A 431 49.21 -20.45 -14.41
C VAL A 431 49.73 -19.14 -15.03
N GLU A 432 49.70 -18.04 -14.28
CA GLU A 432 50.26 -16.75 -14.72
C GLU A 432 51.76 -16.86 -15.07
N LYS A 433 52.56 -17.62 -14.30
CA LYS A 433 53.98 -17.85 -14.64
C LYS A 433 54.12 -18.56 -15.98
N VAL A 434 53.30 -19.58 -16.25
CA VAL A 434 53.29 -20.29 -17.53
C VAL A 434 52.91 -19.35 -18.67
N THR A 435 51.88 -18.53 -18.52
CA THR A 435 51.42 -17.64 -19.60
C THR A 435 52.37 -16.48 -19.84
N THR A 436 52.94 -15.89 -18.78
CA THR A 436 53.89 -14.77 -18.89
C THR A 436 55.24 -15.18 -19.49
N SER A 437 55.64 -16.45 -19.33
CA SER A 437 56.80 -17.01 -20.05
C SER A 437 56.63 -17.00 -21.58
N LYS A 438 55.38 -17.05 -22.07
CA LYS A 438 55.07 -16.98 -23.51
C LYS A 438 55.03 -15.52 -23.99
N LYS A 439 54.45 -14.62 -23.20
CA LYS A 439 54.40 -13.19 -23.50
C LYS A 439 54.20 -12.37 -22.21
N GLU A 440 55.03 -11.36 -22.00
CA GLU A 440 55.10 -10.60 -20.72
C GLU A 440 53.77 -9.93 -20.30
N ASN A 441 52.85 -9.66 -21.24
CA ASN A 441 51.57 -9.02 -20.97
C ASN A 441 50.42 -10.02 -20.69
N LEU A 442 50.69 -11.33 -20.70
CA LEU A 442 49.73 -12.38 -20.34
C LEU A 442 49.68 -12.61 -18.83
N ILE A 443 49.51 -11.51 -18.09
CA ILE A 443 49.36 -11.48 -16.63
C ILE A 443 47.91 -11.78 -16.20
N LEU A 444 47.72 -12.18 -14.94
CA LEU A 444 46.39 -12.28 -14.34
C LEU A 444 45.80 -10.87 -14.21
N ASN A 445 44.66 -10.65 -14.87
CA ASN A 445 44.00 -9.35 -14.88
C ASN A 445 43.02 -9.21 -13.69
N VAL A 446 42.41 -8.03 -13.56
CA VAL A 446 41.50 -7.71 -12.46
C VAL A 446 40.27 -8.62 -12.43
N ASP A 447 39.68 -8.92 -13.59
CA ASP A 447 38.49 -9.78 -13.69
C ASP A 447 38.82 -11.21 -13.28
N GLY A 448 39.98 -11.72 -13.73
CA GLY A 448 40.49 -13.03 -13.35
C GLY A 448 40.76 -13.13 -11.85
N THR A 449 41.39 -12.10 -11.29
CA THR A 449 41.71 -12.02 -9.86
C THR A 449 40.44 -12.00 -9.00
N ILE A 450 39.42 -11.22 -9.40
CA ILE A 450 38.13 -11.18 -8.70
C ILE A 450 37.44 -12.54 -8.80
N GLY A 451 37.40 -13.15 -9.98
CA GLY A 451 36.76 -14.45 -10.19
C GLY A 451 37.34 -15.55 -9.31
N VAL A 452 38.67 -15.70 -9.28
CA VAL A 452 39.31 -16.73 -8.45
C VAL A 452 39.14 -16.46 -6.96
N LEU A 453 39.25 -15.19 -6.53
CA LEU A 453 39.10 -14.82 -5.14
C LEU A 453 37.66 -14.91 -4.63
N LEU A 454 36.64 -14.71 -5.48
CA LEU A 454 35.27 -14.98 -5.09
C LEU A 454 35.04 -16.47 -4.84
N VAL A 455 35.65 -17.38 -5.63
CA VAL A 455 35.61 -18.82 -5.34
C VAL A 455 36.26 -19.12 -3.99
N ASP A 456 37.47 -18.60 -3.74
CA ASP A 456 38.17 -18.78 -2.47
C ASP A 456 37.35 -18.22 -1.29
N LEU A 457 36.71 -17.06 -1.44
CA LEU A 457 35.83 -16.48 -0.43
C LEU A 457 34.65 -17.40 -0.10
N PHE A 458 33.89 -17.84 -1.11
CA PHE A 458 32.71 -18.66 -0.88
C PHE A 458 33.05 -20.03 -0.29
N LYS A 459 34.15 -20.66 -0.74
CA LYS A 459 34.67 -21.88 -0.13
C LYS A 459 35.08 -21.65 1.33
N ALA A 460 35.76 -20.54 1.64
CA ALA A 460 36.22 -20.22 2.99
C ALA A 460 35.07 -19.93 3.97
N ILE A 461 33.93 -19.41 3.50
CA ILE A 461 32.73 -19.20 4.34
C ILE A 461 31.78 -20.41 4.36
N GLY A 462 32.19 -21.55 3.79
CA GLY A 462 31.53 -22.85 3.95
C GLY A 462 30.54 -23.25 2.86
N TYR A 463 30.57 -22.63 1.68
CA TYR A 463 29.78 -23.11 0.53
C TYR A 463 30.39 -24.39 -0.05
N SER A 464 29.54 -25.33 -0.45
CA SER A 464 29.97 -26.53 -1.18
C SER A 464 30.41 -26.18 -2.61
N ASN A 465 31.17 -27.08 -3.24
CA ASN A 465 31.59 -26.88 -4.63
C ASN A 465 30.37 -26.74 -5.55
N GLU A 466 29.32 -27.54 -5.32
CA GLU A 466 28.07 -27.51 -6.10
C GLU A 466 27.29 -26.21 -5.89
N GLU A 467 27.28 -25.64 -4.68
CA GLU A 467 26.66 -24.34 -4.45
C GLU A 467 27.42 -23.22 -5.17
N VAL A 468 28.75 -23.28 -5.17
CA VAL A 468 29.59 -22.33 -5.92
C VAL A 468 29.39 -22.47 -7.43
N ASP A 469 29.29 -23.69 -7.95
CA ASP A 469 29.01 -23.91 -9.38
C ASP A 469 27.67 -23.33 -9.79
N LYS A 470 26.61 -23.55 -8.99
CA LYS A 470 25.30 -22.95 -9.24
C LYS A 470 25.36 -21.41 -9.22
N MET A 471 26.17 -20.81 -8.35
CA MET A 471 26.35 -19.37 -8.32
C MET A 471 27.03 -18.84 -9.59
N ILE A 472 28.10 -19.50 -10.04
CA ILE A 472 28.82 -19.13 -11.27
C ILE A 472 27.90 -19.30 -12.49
N GLU A 473 27.16 -20.42 -12.58
CA GLU A 473 26.22 -20.68 -13.67
C GLU A 473 25.05 -19.68 -13.70
N ALA A 474 24.58 -19.24 -12.54
CA ALA A 474 23.54 -18.22 -12.40
C ALA A 474 24.06 -16.79 -12.70
N GLY A 475 25.36 -16.60 -12.92
CA GLY A 475 25.96 -15.29 -13.17
C GLY A 475 26.13 -14.44 -11.92
N ALA A 476 26.17 -15.07 -10.74
CA ALA A 476 26.21 -14.34 -9.46
C ALA A 476 27.51 -13.53 -9.30
N PHE A 477 28.64 -13.96 -9.87
CA PHE A 477 29.88 -13.19 -9.71
C PHE A 477 29.91 -11.98 -10.65
N ASN A 478 29.36 -12.10 -11.86
CA ASN A 478 29.17 -10.96 -12.74
C ASN A 478 28.22 -9.91 -12.13
N ALA A 479 27.30 -10.29 -11.21
CA ALA A 479 26.43 -9.33 -10.53
C ALA A 479 27.22 -8.27 -9.73
N PHE A 480 28.38 -8.62 -9.13
CA PHE A 480 29.26 -7.64 -8.48
C PHE A 480 29.83 -6.63 -9.49
N PHE A 481 30.17 -7.08 -10.70
CA PHE A 481 30.62 -6.18 -11.76
C PHE A 481 29.50 -5.27 -12.24
N VAL A 482 28.29 -5.80 -12.48
CA VAL A 482 27.12 -5.01 -12.88
C VAL A 482 26.81 -3.94 -11.84
N LEU A 483 26.74 -4.33 -10.55
CA LEU A 483 26.47 -3.41 -9.45
C LEU A 483 27.54 -2.34 -9.33
N GLY A 484 28.82 -2.72 -9.28
CA GLY A 484 29.92 -1.77 -9.17
C GLY A 484 29.98 -0.85 -10.39
N ARG A 485 29.93 -1.40 -11.60
CA ARG A 485 30.01 -0.63 -12.85
C ARG A 485 28.85 0.35 -13.04
N SER A 486 27.69 0.05 -12.46
CA SER A 486 26.55 0.97 -12.48
C SER A 486 26.88 2.31 -11.83
N ILE A 487 27.78 2.34 -10.83
CA ILE A 487 28.26 3.58 -10.19
C ILE A 487 28.94 4.48 -11.24
N GLY A 488 29.87 3.93 -12.02
CA GLY A 488 30.56 4.66 -13.10
C GLY A 488 29.63 5.09 -14.22
N PHE A 489 28.68 4.25 -14.63
CA PHE A 489 27.70 4.59 -15.67
C PHE A 489 26.77 5.73 -15.24
N ILE A 490 26.27 5.71 -14.00
CA ILE A 490 25.52 6.84 -13.42
C ILE A 490 26.40 8.10 -13.43
N GLY A 491 27.67 7.98 -13.02
CA GLY A 491 28.64 9.06 -13.06
C GLY A 491 28.77 9.67 -14.47
N HIS A 492 28.94 8.84 -15.49
CA HIS A 492 29.02 9.27 -16.88
C HIS A 492 27.73 9.92 -17.41
N TYR A 493 26.55 9.39 -17.06
CA TYR A 493 25.29 10.03 -17.40
C TYR A 493 25.20 11.45 -16.82
N LEU A 494 25.48 11.60 -15.52
CA LEU A 494 25.44 12.90 -14.83
C LEU A 494 26.49 13.85 -15.42
N ASP A 495 27.64 13.32 -15.83
CA ASP A 495 28.69 14.08 -16.47
C ASP A 495 28.24 14.67 -17.81
N GLU A 496 27.65 13.85 -18.69
CA GLU A 496 27.09 14.32 -19.97
C GLU A 496 26.02 15.40 -19.78
N LYS A 497 25.18 15.27 -18.74
CA LYS A 497 24.15 16.28 -18.41
C LYS A 497 24.77 17.57 -17.89
N ARG A 498 25.79 17.50 -17.03
CA ARG A 498 26.49 18.71 -16.52
C ARG A 498 27.24 19.44 -17.63
N LEU A 499 27.79 18.71 -18.58
CA LEU A 499 28.55 19.24 -19.71
C LEU A 499 27.64 19.78 -20.84
N ASP A 500 26.31 19.63 -20.73
CA ASP A 500 25.33 20.01 -21.75
C ASP A 500 25.71 19.50 -23.15
N MET A 501 26.14 18.24 -23.21
CA MET A 501 26.71 17.68 -24.44
C MET A 501 25.63 17.46 -25.51
N PRO A 502 25.86 17.88 -26.77
CA PRO A 502 24.88 17.77 -27.84
C PRO A 502 24.71 16.33 -28.31
N LEU A 503 23.63 16.05 -29.06
CA LEU A 503 23.37 14.75 -29.68
C LEU A 503 24.62 14.19 -30.38
N TYR A 504 24.95 12.93 -30.12
CA TYR A 504 26.05 12.24 -30.78
C TYR A 504 25.60 11.60 -32.09
N ARG A 505 26.36 11.83 -33.16
CA ARG A 505 26.29 11.10 -34.43
C ARG A 505 27.70 10.61 -34.76
N HIS A 506 27.83 9.31 -35.06
CA HIS A 506 29.14 8.73 -35.35
C HIS A 506 29.72 9.32 -36.65
N PRO A 507 31.03 9.68 -36.69
CA PRO A 507 31.68 10.20 -37.89
C PRO A 507 31.63 9.20 -39.05
N THR A 508 31.43 9.69 -40.27
CA THR A 508 31.28 8.84 -41.46
C THR A 508 32.61 8.29 -41.99
N ASP A 509 33.72 8.95 -41.66
CA ASP A 509 35.08 8.53 -41.98
C ASP A 509 35.58 7.36 -41.11
N ASP A 510 34.88 7.06 -40.01
CA ASP A 510 35.11 5.87 -39.17
C ASP A 510 34.26 4.66 -39.61
N ILE A 511 33.50 4.78 -40.70
CA ILE A 511 32.60 3.73 -41.22
C ILE A 511 33.06 3.30 -42.62
N LEU A 512 33.43 2.01 -42.76
CA LEU A 512 33.61 1.39 -44.07
C LEU A 512 32.24 1.05 -44.69
N TYR A 513 31.83 1.82 -45.69
CA TYR A 513 30.61 1.57 -46.48
C TYR A 513 30.89 0.58 -47.62
N ASP A 514 30.86 -0.72 -47.34
CA ASP A 514 30.95 -1.80 -48.36
C ASP A 514 29.56 -2.15 -48.94
N VAL A 515 28.95 -1.19 -49.64
CA VAL A 515 27.62 -1.38 -50.25
C VAL A 515 27.77 -1.96 -51.64
N LYS A 516 27.29 -3.20 -51.83
CA LYS A 516 27.31 -3.87 -53.14
C LYS A 516 26.15 -3.41 -54.00
N ARG A 517 26.42 -3.17 -55.29
CA ARG A 517 25.37 -2.96 -56.29
C ARG A 517 24.54 -4.25 -56.42
N PRO A 518 23.20 -4.19 -56.47
CA PRO A 518 22.37 -5.37 -56.69
C PRO A 518 22.72 -6.04 -58.03
N GLU A 519 22.76 -7.37 -58.08
CA GLU A 519 22.99 -8.10 -59.33
C GLU A 519 21.85 -7.82 -60.33
N GLY A 520 22.21 -7.49 -61.57
CA GLY A 520 21.25 -7.23 -62.65
C GLY A 520 20.71 -5.80 -62.77
N LEU A 521 21.21 -4.84 -61.96
CA LEU A 521 20.96 -3.40 -62.11
C LEU A 521 22.17 -2.63 -62.60
#